data_AF-A0A660RNJ1-F1
#
_entry.id   AF-A0A660RNJ1-F1
#
_cell.length_a   1.000
_cell.length_b   1.000
_cell.length_c   1.000
_cell.angle_alpha   90.00
_cell.angle_beta   90.00
_cell.angle_gamma   90.00
#
_symmetry.space_group_name_H-M   'P 1'
#
loop_
_entity.id
_entity.type
_entity.pdbx_description
1 polymer ?
#
loop_
_entity_poly.entity_id
_entity_poly.type
_entity_poly.pdbx_seq_one_letter_code
_entity_poly.pdbx_strand_id
1 'polypeptide(L)'
;MGVLRIVTFLFLVSCLWPSWGLCSGSAKPAVKLPKAKTIAELAARYDSSSCQECHEEIYEQWENSLHAYSILGTPRTAPTILT
;
A
#
# COMPACT_ATOMS: atom_id res chain seq x y z
N MET A 1 26.24 -35.16 17.80
CA MET A 1 26.68 -33.82 17.34
C MET A 1 26.29 -33.48 15.91
N GLY A 2 26.21 -34.44 14.98
CA GLY A 2 25.85 -34.16 13.57
C GLY A 2 24.39 -33.71 13.37
N VAL A 3 23.43 -34.40 13.99
CA VAL A 3 22.00 -34.11 13.85
C VAL A 3 21.65 -32.70 14.34
N LEU A 4 22.21 -32.28 15.47
CA LEU A 4 21.97 -30.93 16.01
C LEU A 4 22.46 -29.83 15.05
N ARG A 5 23.63 -30.01 14.42
CA ARG A 5 24.18 -29.05 13.45
C ARG A 5 23.34 -28.95 12.18
N ILE A 6 22.81 -30.08 11.70
CA ILE A 6 21.93 -30.13 10.53
C ILE A 6 20.61 -29.40 10.83
N VAL A 7 20.01 -29.65 11.99
CA VAL A 7 18.76 -28.99 12.40
C VAL A 7 18.96 -27.48 12.56
N THR A 8 20.05 -27.05 13.20
CA THR A 8 20.37 -25.62 13.32
C THR A 8 20.58 -24.96 11.96
N PHE A 9 21.27 -25.63 11.04
CA PHE A 9 21.52 -25.08 9.70
C PHE A 9 20.24 -24.95 8.87
N LEU A 10 19.36 -25.95 8.91
CA LEU A 10 18.06 -25.89 8.23
C LEU A 10 17.15 -24.79 8.81
N PHE A 11 17.19 -24.58 10.12
CA PHE A 11 16.41 -23.53 10.77
C PHE A 11 16.87 -22.13 10.35
N LEU A 12 18.19 -21.90 10.29
CA LEU A 12 18.75 -20.62 9.85
C LEU A 12 18.44 -20.33 8.37
N VAL A 13 18.56 -21.32 7.48
CA VAL A 13 18.23 -21.14 6.06
C VAL A 13 16.74 -20.84 5.87
N SER A 14 15.86 -21.50 6.64
CA SER A 14 14.41 -21.26 6.63
C SER A 14 14.06 -19.84 7.08
N CYS A 15 14.73 -19.29 8.10
CA CYS A 15 14.49 -17.93 8.56
C CYS A 15 14.97 -16.85 7.58
N LEU A 16 15.97 -17.12 6.74
CA LEU A 16 16.48 -16.14 5.75
C LEU A 16 15.78 -16.21 4.38
N TRP A 17 15.18 -17.35 4.02
CA TRP A 17 14.49 -17.58 2.74
C TRP A 17 13.27 -16.66 2.46
N PRO A 18 12.40 -16.29 3.42
CA PRO A 18 11.21 -15.50 3.12
C PRO A 18 11.53 -14.04 2.70
N SER A 19 12.76 -13.58 2.93
CA SER A 19 13.21 -12.22 2.58
C SER A 19 13.26 -11.95 1.07
N TRP A 20 13.41 -12.98 0.23
CA TRP A 20 13.47 -12.81 -1.23
C TRP A 20 12.10 -12.85 -1.90
N GLY A 21 11.15 -13.61 -1.35
CA GLY A 21 9.82 -13.78 -1.94
C GLY A 21 8.83 -12.65 -1.64
N LEU A 22 9.03 -11.92 -0.54
CA LEU A 22 8.07 -10.91 -0.09
C LEU A 22 8.25 -9.54 -0.79
N CYS A 23 9.40 -9.28 -1.40
CA CYS A 23 9.67 -8.01 -2.10
C CYS A 23 9.50 -8.09 -3.62
N SER A 24 9.41 -9.29 -4.22
CA SER A 24 9.05 -9.44 -5.64
C SER A 24 7.53 -9.46 -5.80
N GLY A 25 6.89 -8.37 -5.39
CA GLY A 25 5.49 -8.12 -5.75
C GLY A 25 5.37 -8.24 -7.27
N SER A 26 4.63 -9.24 -7.73
CA SER A 26 4.37 -9.47 -9.15
C SER A 26 3.45 -8.34 -9.63
N ALA A 27 4.04 -7.18 -9.92
CA ALA A 27 3.34 -6.06 -10.50
C ALA A 27 2.82 -6.52 -11.86
N LYS A 28 1.53 -6.83 -11.93
CA LYS A 28 0.84 -7.00 -13.21
C LYS A 28 1.12 -5.75 -14.03
N PRO A 29 1.45 -5.87 -15.33
CA PRO A 29 1.69 -4.70 -16.17
C PRO A 29 0.45 -3.82 -16.11
N ALA A 30 0.61 -2.61 -15.58
CA ALA A 30 -0.47 -1.65 -15.50
C ALA A 30 -0.97 -1.37 -16.92
N VAL A 31 -2.29 -1.49 -17.12
CA VAL A 31 -2.94 -0.99 -18.34
C VAL A 31 -2.58 0.49 -18.44
N LYS A 32 -1.89 0.90 -19.51
CA LYS A 32 -1.57 2.31 -19.75
C LYS A 32 -2.85 3.07 -20.07
N LEU A 33 -3.51 3.56 -19.03
CA LEU A 33 -4.60 4.52 -19.17
C LEU A 33 -4.05 5.86 -19.68
N PRO A 34 -4.81 6.61 -20.50
CA PRO A 34 -4.44 7.96 -20.86
C PRO A 34 -4.28 8.82 -19.59
N LYS A 35 -3.32 9.76 -19.65
CA LYS A 35 -3.14 10.72 -18.56
C LYS A 35 -4.41 11.55 -18.39
N ALA A 36 -4.85 11.72 -17.15
CA ALA A 36 -5.94 12.63 -16.84
C ALA A 36 -5.55 14.06 -17.25
N LYS A 37 -6.53 14.82 -17.76
CA LYS A 37 -6.33 16.21 -18.22
C LYS A 37 -6.69 17.23 -17.15
N THR A 38 -7.40 16.81 -16.11
CA THR A 38 -7.83 17.68 -15.00
C THR A 38 -7.66 16.97 -13.65
N ILE A 39 -7.60 17.75 -12.57
CA ILE A 39 -7.56 17.20 -11.21
C ILE A 39 -8.86 16.45 -10.89
N ALA A 40 -10.01 16.94 -11.36
CA ALA A 40 -11.30 16.27 -11.16
C ALA A 40 -11.32 14.87 -11.80
N GLU A 41 -10.79 14.74 -13.02
CA GLU A 41 -10.68 13.44 -13.70
C GLU A 41 -9.73 12.50 -12.94
N LEU A 42 -8.63 13.02 -12.40
CA LEU A 42 -7.68 12.24 -11.62
C LEU A 42 -8.31 11.77 -10.29
N ALA A 43 -9.01 12.64 -9.58
CA ALA A 43 -9.68 12.32 -8.33
C ALA A 43 -10.75 11.25 -8.53
N ALA A 44 -11.61 11.39 -9.55
CA ALA A 44 -12.64 10.41 -9.86
C ALA A 44 -12.06 9.02 -10.21
N ARG A 45 -10.88 8.97 -10.83
CA ARG A 45 -10.22 7.71 -11.20
C ARG A 45 -9.71 6.91 -9.99
N TYR A 46 -9.36 7.60 -8.91
CA TYR A 46 -8.77 6.99 -7.72
C TYR A 46 -9.66 7.17 -6.48
N ASP A 47 -10.95 7.43 -6.69
CA ASP A 47 -11.92 7.53 -5.62
C ASP A 47 -12.13 6.16 -4.97
N SER A 48 -11.91 6.08 -3.66
CA SER A 48 -12.01 4.85 -2.88
C SER A 48 -13.43 4.57 -2.38
N SER A 49 -14.39 5.49 -2.54
CA SER A 49 -15.74 5.35 -1.95
C SER A 49 -16.45 4.06 -2.37
N SER A 50 -16.36 3.69 -3.65
CA SER A 50 -16.92 2.44 -4.19
C SER A 50 -16.34 1.16 -3.57
N CYS A 51 -15.14 1.23 -2.99
CA CYS A 51 -14.50 0.07 -2.37
C CYS A 51 -15.20 -0.37 -1.09
N GLN A 52 -15.90 0.55 -0.40
CA GLN A 52 -16.66 0.24 0.80
C GLN A 52 -17.73 -0.82 0.56
N GLU A 53 -18.31 -0.87 -0.65
CA GLU A 53 -19.38 -1.82 -1.00
C GLU A 53 -18.94 -3.29 -0.88
N CYS A 54 -17.66 -3.57 -1.11
CA CYS A 54 -17.10 -4.94 -1.09
C CYS A 54 -16.06 -5.16 0.03
N HIS A 55 -15.50 -4.09 0.59
CA HIS A 55 -14.36 -4.13 1.52
C HIS A 55 -14.61 -3.28 2.77
N GLU A 56 -15.77 -3.45 3.41
CA GLU A 56 -16.21 -2.66 4.55
C GLU A 56 -15.16 -2.57 5.68
N GLU A 57 -14.69 -3.70 6.20
CA GLU A 57 -13.72 -3.72 7.31
C GLU A 57 -12.39 -3.00 6.96
N ILE A 58 -11.89 -3.18 5.74
CA ILE A 58 -10.65 -2.57 5.28
C ILE A 58 -10.86 -1.07 5.07
N TYR A 59 -12.01 -0.70 4.51
CA TYR A 59 -12.41 0.68 4.30
C TYR A 59 -12.54 1.42 5.64
N GLU A 60 -13.18 0.81 6.64
CA GLU A 60 -13.31 1.35 8.00
C GLU A 60 -11.95 1.56 8.67
N GLN A 61 -11.03 0.61 8.53
CA GLN A 61 -9.67 0.76 9.04
C GLN A 61 -8.91 1.90 8.35
N TRP A 62 -9.07 2.03 7.04
CA TRP A 62 -8.43 3.09 6.26
C TRP A 62 -9.01 4.47 6.60
N GLU A 63 -10.33 4.63 6.61
CA GLU A 63 -11.02 5.92 6.82
C GLU A 63 -10.72 6.51 8.20
N ASN A 64 -10.52 5.63 9.20
CA ASN A 64 -10.17 6.01 10.57
C ASN A 64 -8.65 6.17 10.78
N SER A 65 -7.83 6.07 9.73
CA SER A 65 -6.37 6.24 9.79
C SER A 65 -5.92 7.62 9.30
N LEU A 66 -4.67 8.00 9.63
CA LEU A 66 -4.06 9.22 9.10
C LEU A 66 -3.89 9.21 7.56
N HIS A 67 -3.94 8.05 6.91
CA HIS A 67 -3.78 7.93 5.47
C HIS A 67 -5.02 8.35 4.67
N ALA A 68 -6.20 8.40 5.30
CA ALA A 68 -7.42 8.89 4.65
C ALA A 68 -7.44 10.42 4.56
N TYR A 69 -6.65 11.11 5.39
CA TYR A 69 -6.55 12.56 5.38
C TYR A 69 -5.50 13.01 4.37
N SER A 70 -5.89 13.96 3.52
CA SER A 70 -4.94 14.62 2.62
C SER A 70 -3.86 15.34 3.43
N ILE A 71 -2.59 15.07 3.11
CA ILE A 71 -1.44 15.82 3.66
C ILE A 71 -1.55 17.30 3.29
N LEU A 72 -2.27 17.62 2.21
CA LEU A 72 -2.60 18.97 1.75
C LEU A 72 -3.95 19.40 2.38
N GLY A 73 -3.94 20.44 3.21
CA GLY A 73 -5.15 21.00 3.82
C GLY A 73 -5.36 20.68 5.31
N THR A 74 -4.43 19.98 5.97
CA THR A 74 -4.41 19.90 7.45
C THR A 74 -4.05 21.27 8.04
N PRO A 75 -4.40 21.59 9.31
CA PRO A 75 -4.07 22.90 9.91
C PRO A 75 -2.59 23.31 9.81
N ARG A 76 -1.69 22.31 9.72
CA ARG A 76 -0.25 22.52 9.59
C ARG A 76 0.23 22.82 8.15
N THR A 77 -0.54 22.45 7.13
CA THR A 77 -0.19 22.56 5.70
C THR A 77 -1.21 23.34 4.86
N ALA A 78 -2.33 23.75 5.46
CA ALA A 78 -3.36 24.61 4.87
C ALA A 78 -2.87 25.99 4.39
N PRO A 79 -1.91 26.70 5.04
CA PRO A 79 -1.51 28.03 4.58
C PRO A 79 -0.72 28.05 3.26
N THR A 80 -0.39 26.90 2.67
CA THR A 80 0.44 26.81 1.45
C THR A 80 -0.34 26.57 0.14
N ILE A 81 -1.68 26.50 0.17
CA ILE A 81 -2.52 26.22 -1.02
C ILE A 81 -3.43 27.43 -1.35
N LEU A 82 -3.21 28.57 -0.71
CA LEU A 82 -3.85 29.83 -1.10
C LEU A 82 -2.99 30.48 -2.20
N THR A 83 -3.25 30.14 -3.46
CA THR A 83 -2.83 30.90 -4.65
C THR A 83 -3.99 31.03 -5.61
#